data_AF-A0A069ZQB9-F1
#
_entry.id   AF-A0A069ZQB9-F1
#
_cell.length_a   1.000
_cell.length_b   1.000
_cell.length_c   1.000
_cell.angle_alpha   90.00
_cell.angle_beta   90.00
_cell.angle_gamma   90.00
#
_symmetry.space_group_name_H-M   'P 1'
#
loop_
_entity.id
_entity.type
_entity.pdbx_description
1 polymer ?
#
loop_
_entity_poly.entity_id
_entity_poly.type
_entity_poly.pdbx_seq_one_letter_code
_entity_poly.pdbx_strand_id
1 'polypeptide(L)'
;MIDKSYIEGIASQYCATEHPDYYIVEVAVHPGNRIIVELGARGGISIDACVALSKHIEGQLDREAEDFELEVGSAGLTAPFKVLRQYTDAIGEEVEVLRKGGIKEKGVLSDATAEAITLTVVRKVRPEGQKRKIEVEEALPIPMDEVLQTKRVLKF
;
A
#
# COMPACT_ATOMS: atom_id res chain seq x y z
N MET A 1 11.24 24.73 7.43
CA MET A 1 10.30 23.60 7.31
C MET A 1 10.74 22.84 6.09
N ILE A 2 11.12 21.59 6.30
CA ILE A 2 11.67 20.75 5.25
C ILE A 2 10.60 20.49 4.18
N ASP A 3 10.98 20.66 2.92
CA ASP A 3 10.05 20.49 1.80
C ASP A 3 9.79 19.01 1.53
N LYS A 4 8.51 18.64 1.39
CA LYS A 4 8.09 17.26 1.14
C LYS A 4 8.62 16.76 -0.22
N SER A 5 8.53 17.57 -1.26
CA SER A 5 8.94 17.17 -2.61
C SER A 5 10.46 16.99 -2.71
N TYR A 6 11.22 17.72 -1.91
CA TYR A 6 12.66 17.48 -1.74
C TYR A 6 12.94 16.07 -1.19
N ILE A 7 12.28 15.68 -0.09
CA ILE A 7 12.43 14.33 0.48
C ILE A 7 12.00 13.23 -0.49
N GLU A 8 10.87 13.42 -1.18
CA GLU A 8 10.39 12.49 -2.21
C GLU A 8 11.42 12.31 -3.33
N GLY A 9 12.07 13.39 -3.77
CA GLY A 9 13.12 13.36 -4.79
C GLY A 9 14.32 12.53 -4.36
N ILE A 10 14.82 12.76 -3.15
CA ILE A 10 15.98 12.02 -2.59
C ILE A 10 15.65 10.53 -2.48
N ALA A 11 14.53 10.20 -1.85
CA ALA A 11 14.13 8.81 -1.65
C ALA A 11 13.88 8.09 -2.97
N SER A 12 13.21 8.75 -3.92
CA SER A 12 12.91 8.14 -5.23
C SER A 12 14.18 7.88 -6.03
N GLN A 13 15.15 8.80 -6.01
CA GLN A 13 16.41 8.63 -6.71
C GLN A 13 17.24 7.50 -6.10
N TYR A 14 17.30 7.42 -4.77
CA TYR A 14 18.00 6.36 -4.06
C TYR A 14 17.39 4.98 -4.39
N CYS A 15 16.07 4.84 -4.28
CA CYS A 15 15.39 3.60 -4.65
C CYS A 15 15.65 3.23 -6.11
N ALA A 16 15.56 4.16 -7.05
CA ALA A 16 15.81 3.86 -8.47
C ALA A 16 17.22 3.33 -8.76
N THR A 17 18.20 3.70 -7.93
CA THR A 17 19.62 3.34 -8.14
C THR A 17 20.00 2.06 -7.38
N GLU A 18 19.63 1.96 -6.10
CA GLU A 18 20.08 0.89 -5.20
C GLU A 18 19.04 -0.26 -5.09
N HIS A 19 17.74 0.07 -5.19
CA HIS A 19 16.64 -0.87 -4.95
C HIS A 19 15.45 -0.61 -5.91
N PRO A 20 15.57 -0.91 -7.22
CA PRO A 20 14.58 -0.52 -8.23
C PRO A 20 13.18 -1.14 -8.02
N ASP A 21 13.10 -2.22 -7.27
CA ASP A 21 11.84 -2.86 -6.89
C ASP A 21 11.10 -2.12 -5.77
N TYR A 22 11.78 -1.19 -5.07
CA TYR A 22 11.21 -0.42 -3.98
C TYR A 22 10.54 0.84 -4.52
N TYR A 23 9.49 1.28 -3.84
CA TYR A 23 8.78 2.50 -4.19
C TYR A 23 8.27 3.22 -2.96
N ILE A 24 8.09 4.52 -3.11
CA ILE A 24 7.50 5.37 -2.08
C ILE A 24 6.01 5.05 -1.99
N VAL A 25 5.56 4.68 -0.79
CA VAL A 25 4.15 4.55 -0.44
C VAL A 25 3.63 5.87 0.13
N GLU A 26 4.41 6.51 0.99
CA GLU A 26 4.09 7.83 1.53
C GLU A 26 5.36 8.58 1.94
N VAL A 27 5.36 9.89 1.72
CA VAL A 27 6.21 10.84 2.44
C VAL A 27 5.31 11.84 3.15
N ALA A 28 5.50 11.97 4.46
CA ALA A 28 4.82 12.95 5.29
C ALA A 28 5.84 13.80 6.04
N VAL A 29 5.61 15.12 6.03
CA VAL A 29 6.39 16.07 6.84
C VAL A 29 5.41 16.77 7.77
N HIS A 30 5.54 16.50 9.06
CA HIS A 30 4.69 17.05 10.12
C HIS A 30 5.32 18.31 10.74
N PRO A 31 4.55 19.12 11.49
CA PRO A 31 5.09 20.25 12.25
C PRO A 31 6.27 19.83 13.14
N GLY A 32 7.29 20.68 13.22
CA GLY A 32 8.55 20.35 13.91
C GLY A 32 9.49 19.47 13.09
N ASN A 33 9.33 19.44 11.75
CA ASN A 33 10.18 18.67 10.83
C ASN A 33 10.25 17.17 11.18
N ARG A 34 9.15 16.58 11.64
CA ARG A 34 9.03 15.13 11.76
C ARG A 34 8.68 14.53 10.39
N ILE A 35 9.66 13.88 9.79
CA ILE A 35 9.61 13.29 8.45
C ILE A 35 9.36 11.79 8.59
N ILE A 36 8.38 11.29 7.86
CA ILE A 36 8.07 9.87 7.75
C ILE A 36 8.15 9.48 6.27
N VAL A 37 8.96 8.46 5.98
CA VAL A 37 9.09 7.86 4.65
C VAL A 37 8.70 6.40 4.75
N GLU A 38 7.59 6.04 4.10
CA GLU A 38 7.14 4.66 3.99
C GLU A 38 7.45 4.10 2.60
N LEU A 39 8.09 2.94 2.58
CA LEU A 39 8.43 2.21 1.36
C LEU A 39 7.55 0.97 1.17
N GLY A 40 7.27 0.65 -0.08
CA GLY A 40 6.62 -0.58 -0.51
C GLY A 40 7.52 -1.38 -1.43
N ALA A 41 7.39 -2.70 -1.35
CA ALA A 41 7.95 -3.65 -2.31
C ALA A 41 7.18 -4.96 -2.23
N ARG A 42 6.98 -5.63 -3.37
CA ARG A 42 6.30 -6.93 -3.44
C ARG A 42 7.00 -8.01 -2.59
N GLY A 43 8.33 -8.00 -2.57
CA GLY A 43 9.15 -8.95 -1.80
C GLY A 43 9.41 -8.53 -0.34
N GLY A 44 8.81 -7.43 0.12
CA GLY A 44 9.14 -6.80 1.39
C GLY A 44 10.39 -5.90 1.30
N ILE A 45 10.61 -5.17 2.39
CA ILE A 45 11.71 -4.22 2.54
C ILE A 45 12.63 -4.74 3.65
N SER A 46 13.94 -4.75 3.41
CA SER A 46 14.92 -5.13 4.44
C SER A 46 15.18 -3.98 5.41
N ILE A 47 15.49 -4.32 6.66
CA ILE A 47 15.87 -3.33 7.68
C ILE A 47 17.13 -2.57 7.24
N ASP A 48 18.10 -3.27 6.66
CA ASP A 48 19.34 -2.65 6.18
C ASP A 48 19.09 -1.59 5.11
N ALA A 49 18.12 -1.81 4.20
CA ALA A 49 17.76 -0.83 3.20
C ALA A 49 17.09 0.41 3.81
N CYS A 50 16.22 0.24 4.82
CA CYS A 50 15.67 1.37 5.56
C CYS A 50 16.77 2.19 6.26
N VAL A 51 17.72 1.52 6.90
CA VAL A 51 18.87 2.18 7.56
C VAL A 51 19.73 2.93 6.55
N ALA A 52 20.00 2.33 5.39
CA ALA A 52 20.81 2.94 4.35
C ALA A 52 20.11 4.18 3.74
N LEU A 53 18.81 4.08 3.45
CA LEU A 53 18.02 5.22 2.98
C LEU A 53 17.94 6.34 4.03
N SER A 54 17.73 6.00 5.31
CA SER A 54 17.74 6.98 6.40
C SER A 54 19.04 7.78 6.41
N LYS A 55 20.20 7.10 6.39
CA LYS A 55 21.51 7.75 6.35
C LYS A 55 21.70 8.60 5.09
N HIS A 56 21.19 8.13 3.95
CA HIS A 56 21.28 8.86 2.69
C HIS A 56 20.49 10.17 2.73
N ILE A 57 19.27 10.16 3.27
CA ILE A 57 18.45 11.36 3.44
C ILE A 57 19.10 12.30 4.46
N GLU A 58 19.54 11.78 5.61
CA GLU A 58 20.19 12.58 6.66
C GLU A 58 21.47 13.25 6.17
N GLY A 59 22.26 12.58 5.32
CA GLY A 59 23.47 13.15 4.74
C GLY A 59 23.22 14.32 3.77
N GLN A 60 21.97 14.52 3.33
CA GLN A 60 21.57 15.62 2.44
C GLN A 60 20.79 16.72 3.16
N LEU A 61 20.53 16.55 4.46
CA LEU A 61 19.85 17.53 5.31
C LEU A 61 20.85 18.14 6.29
N ASP A 62 20.77 19.45 6.48
CA ASP A 62 21.62 20.16 7.43
C ASP A 62 20.94 20.22 8.81
N ARG A 63 21.37 19.33 9.71
CA ARG A 63 20.90 19.27 11.11
C ARG A 63 21.32 20.48 11.95
N GLU A 64 22.35 21.23 11.54
CA GLU A 64 22.77 22.43 12.26
C GLU A 64 21.89 23.63 11.88
N ALA A 65 21.32 23.62 10.67
CA ALA A 65 20.40 24.65 10.21
C ALA A 65 18.96 24.44 10.70
N GLU A 66 18.45 23.20 10.67
CA GLU A 66 17.10 22.86 11.16
C GLU A 66 17.10 21.51 11.89
N ASP A 67 16.54 21.48 13.10
CA ASP A 67 16.30 20.23 13.83
C ASP A 67 15.16 19.43 13.16
N PHE A 68 15.30 18.10 13.13
CA PHE A 68 14.34 17.20 12.49
C PHE A 68 14.39 15.78 13.07
N GLU A 69 13.28 15.06 12.91
CA GLU A 69 13.17 13.64 13.18
C GLU A 69 12.88 12.91 11.86
N LEU A 70 13.62 11.84 11.57
CA LEU A 70 13.40 11.04 10.36
C LEU A 70 13.09 9.60 10.74
N GLU A 71 11.96 9.10 10.21
CA GLU A 71 11.56 7.70 10.29
C GLU A 71 11.46 7.13 8.87
N VAL A 72 12.24 6.07 8.59
CA VAL A 72 12.17 5.34 7.33
C VAL A 72 11.75 3.90 7.62
N GLY A 73 10.63 3.47 7.02
CA GLY A 73 10.05 2.17 7.31
C GLY A 73 9.35 1.55 6.11
N SER A 74 8.91 0.31 6.28
CA SER A 74 8.06 -0.37 5.30
C SER A 74 6.59 -0.10 5.59
N ALA A 75 5.77 -0.03 4.53
CA ALA A 75 4.33 -0.04 4.69
C ALA A 75 3.91 -1.35 5.37
N GLY A 76 3.27 -1.24 6.53
CA GLY A 76 2.88 -2.40 7.32
C GLY A 76 1.97 -3.37 6.55
N LEU A 77 2.13 -4.68 6.78
CA LEU A 77 1.36 -5.72 6.08
C LEU A 77 -0.16 -5.58 6.23
N THR A 78 -0.62 -5.00 7.33
CA THR A 78 -2.04 -4.76 7.64
C THR A 78 -2.48 -3.32 7.41
N ALA A 79 -1.56 -2.45 6.96
CA ALA A 79 -1.86 -1.06 6.67
C ALA A 79 -2.78 -0.97 5.44
N PRO A 80 -3.63 0.07 5.38
CA PRO A 80 -4.34 0.42 4.16
C PRO A 80 -3.38 0.59 2.97
N PHE A 81 -3.81 0.17 1.79
CA PHE A 81 -3.16 0.59 0.56
C PHE A 81 -3.39 2.09 0.32
N LYS A 82 -2.30 2.80 0.06
CA LYS A 82 -2.25 4.25 -0.20
C LYS A 82 -1.99 4.55 -1.68
N VAL A 83 -1.27 3.67 -2.38
CA VAL A 83 -0.88 3.87 -3.79
C VAL A 83 -1.30 2.71 -4.69
N LEU A 84 -1.57 2.99 -5.97
CA LEU A 84 -1.99 1.98 -6.95
C LEU A 84 -1.01 0.79 -7.05
N ARG A 85 0.29 1.04 -6.89
CA ARG A 85 1.31 -0.01 -6.96
C ARG A 85 1.13 -1.09 -5.89
N GLN A 86 0.58 -0.75 -4.71
CA GLN A 86 0.24 -1.74 -3.68
C GLN A 86 -0.91 -2.65 -4.12
N TYR A 87 -1.87 -2.15 -4.88
CA TYR A 87 -2.95 -2.95 -5.46
C TYR A 87 -2.41 -3.88 -6.55
N THR A 88 -1.60 -3.37 -7.47
CA THR A 88 -1.02 -4.20 -8.53
C THR A 88 -0.11 -5.30 -7.97
N ASP A 89 0.65 -4.99 -6.92
CA ASP A 89 1.50 -5.97 -6.22
C ASP A 89 0.70 -7.04 -5.47
N ALA A 90 -0.55 -6.75 -5.10
CA ALA A 90 -1.44 -7.64 -4.38
C ALA A 90 -2.38 -8.44 -5.31
N ILE A 91 -2.24 -8.33 -6.63
CA ILE A 91 -3.01 -9.16 -7.57
C ILE A 91 -2.68 -10.64 -7.31
N GLY A 92 -3.73 -11.46 -7.17
CA GLY A 92 -3.67 -12.86 -6.78
C GLY A 92 -3.71 -13.08 -5.27
N GLU A 93 -3.67 -12.04 -4.45
CA GLU A 93 -3.78 -12.13 -2.99
C GLU A 93 -5.20 -11.83 -2.50
N GLU A 94 -5.53 -12.34 -1.30
CA GLU A 94 -6.80 -12.04 -0.65
C GLU A 94 -6.75 -10.68 0.05
N VAL A 95 -7.70 -9.81 -0.27
CA VAL A 95 -7.83 -8.47 0.30
C VAL A 95 -9.23 -8.25 0.89
N GLU A 96 -9.32 -7.34 1.87
CA GLU A 96 -10.57 -6.81 2.39
C GLU A 96 -10.70 -5.35 1.92
N VAL A 97 -11.79 -5.04 1.24
CA VAL A 97 -12.13 -3.71 0.73
C VAL A 97 -13.32 -3.18 1.51
N LEU A 98 -13.13 -2.08 2.22
CA LEU A 98 -14.19 -1.26 2.78
C LEU A 98 -14.64 -0.25 1.73
N ARG A 99 -15.90 -0.33 1.32
CA ARG A 99 -16.53 0.60 0.39
C ARG A 99 -17.30 1.70 1.13
N LYS A 100 -17.62 2.77 0.40
CA LYS A 100 -18.59 3.79 0.82
C LYS A 100 -19.88 3.11 1.30
N GLY A 101 -20.50 3.67 2.34
CA GLY A 101 -21.66 3.07 3.00
C GLY A 101 -21.33 1.96 3.99
N GLY A 102 -20.05 1.67 4.25
CA GLY A 102 -19.63 0.71 5.29
C GLY A 102 -19.66 -0.75 4.85
N ILE A 103 -19.83 -1.02 3.55
CA ILE A 103 -19.88 -2.37 2.99
C ILE A 103 -18.46 -2.93 2.94
N LYS A 104 -18.27 -4.14 3.47
CA LYS A 104 -17.00 -4.86 3.41
C LYS A 104 -17.10 -6.01 2.43
N GLU A 105 -16.22 -6.00 1.44
CA GLU A 105 -16.04 -7.09 0.49
C GLU A 105 -14.69 -7.75 0.74
N LYS A 106 -14.66 -9.08 0.63
CA LYS A 106 -13.46 -9.87 0.83
C LYS A 106 -13.36 -10.88 -0.31
N GLY A 107 -12.21 -10.92 -0.97
CA GLY A 107 -11.97 -11.77 -2.12
C GLY A 107 -10.53 -11.69 -2.60
N VAL A 108 -10.23 -12.45 -3.65
CA VAL A 108 -8.92 -12.40 -4.31
C VAL A 108 -8.91 -11.21 -5.26
N LEU A 109 -7.92 -10.33 -5.14
CA LEU A 109 -7.75 -9.20 -6.08
C LEU A 109 -7.30 -9.75 -7.44
N SER A 110 -8.12 -9.64 -8.46
CA SER A 110 -7.84 -10.19 -9.79
C SER A 110 -7.36 -9.15 -10.80
N ASP A 111 -7.73 -7.88 -10.59
CA ASP A 111 -7.29 -6.76 -11.43
C ASP A 111 -7.27 -5.45 -10.63
N ALA A 112 -6.37 -4.53 -11.00
CA ALA A 112 -6.25 -3.22 -10.37
C ALA A 112 -5.79 -2.16 -11.36
N THR A 113 -6.60 -1.11 -11.51
CA THR A 113 -6.33 0.07 -12.34
C THR A 113 -6.55 1.33 -11.52
N ALA A 114 -6.22 2.50 -12.09
CA ALA A 114 -6.51 3.79 -11.45
C ALA A 114 -8.02 4.06 -11.30
N GLU A 115 -8.87 3.42 -12.11
CA GLU A 115 -10.31 3.66 -12.17
C GLU A 115 -11.10 2.67 -11.33
N ALA A 116 -10.68 1.41 -11.28
CA ALA A 116 -11.37 0.35 -10.56
C ALA A 116 -10.45 -0.82 -10.19
N ILE A 117 -10.89 -1.61 -9.21
CA ILE A 117 -10.33 -2.90 -8.84
C ILE A 117 -11.36 -4.00 -9.08
N THR A 118 -10.93 -5.23 -9.34
CA THR A 118 -11.82 -6.39 -9.45
C THR A 118 -11.48 -7.41 -8.38
N LEU A 119 -12.48 -7.82 -7.61
CA LEU A 119 -12.36 -8.92 -6.64
C LEU A 119 -13.04 -10.16 -7.18
N THR A 120 -12.38 -11.30 -7.10
CA THR A 120 -13.04 -12.61 -7.20
C THR A 120 -13.56 -12.99 -5.82
N VAL A 121 -14.89 -12.93 -5.63
CA VAL A 121 -15.57 -13.21 -4.37
C VAL A 121 -16.29 -14.56 -4.43
N VAL A 122 -16.32 -15.30 -3.32
CA VAL A 122 -17.05 -16.57 -3.23
C VAL A 122 -18.42 -16.33 -2.59
N ARG A 123 -19.50 -16.58 -3.33
CA ARG A 123 -20.88 -16.45 -2.86
C ARG A 123 -21.54 -17.83 -2.76
N LYS A 124 -22.36 -18.04 -1.73
CA LYS A 124 -23.15 -19.26 -1.53
C LYS A 124 -24.53 -19.10 -2.12
N VAL A 125 -24.74 -19.59 -3.34
CA VAL A 125 -26.02 -19.57 -4.03
C VAL A 125 -26.74 -20.92 -3.89
N ARG A 126 -28.07 -20.91 -3.92
CA ARG A 126 -28.90 -22.12 -3.99
C ARG A 126 -29.52 -22.19 -5.39
N PRO A 127 -28.98 -23.01 -6.31
CA PRO A 127 -29.56 -23.16 -7.64
C PRO A 127 -30.99 -23.69 -7.55
N GLU A 128 -31.85 -23.25 -8.47
CA GLU A 128 -33.22 -23.76 -8.54
C GLU A 128 -33.22 -25.29 -8.69
N GLY A 129 -33.97 -25.96 -7.82
CA GLY A 129 -34.07 -27.43 -7.77
C GLY A 129 -33.08 -28.14 -6.84
N GLN A 130 -32.02 -27.49 -6.33
CA GLN A 130 -31.06 -28.12 -5.42
C GLN A 130 -31.36 -27.85 -3.93
N LYS A 131 -31.21 -28.89 -3.09
CA LYS A 131 -31.35 -28.76 -1.63
C LYS A 131 -30.13 -28.14 -0.94
N ARG A 132 -28.97 -28.14 -1.58
CA ARG A 132 -27.70 -27.66 -1.01
C ARG A 132 -27.27 -26.34 -1.66
N LYS A 133 -26.60 -25.48 -0.90
CA LYS A 133 -25.93 -24.29 -1.41
C LYS A 133 -24.61 -24.71 -2.08
N ILE A 134 -24.29 -24.13 -3.22
CA ILE A 134 -22.99 -24.25 -3.88
C ILE A 134 -22.24 -22.93 -3.76
N GLU A 135 -20.92 -23.03 -3.69
CA GLU A 135 -20.02 -21.87 -3.76
C GLU A 135 -19.76 -21.55 -5.23
N VAL A 136 -20.01 -20.30 -5.61
CA VAL A 136 -19.77 -19.78 -6.96
C VAL A 136 -18.83 -18.58 -6.83
N GLU A 137 -17.80 -18.57 -7.68
CA GLU A 137 -16.91 -17.43 -7.84
C GLU A 137 -17.58 -16.37 -8.71
N GLU A 138 -17.58 -15.13 -8.24
CA GLU A 138 -18.15 -13.99 -8.92
C GLU A 138 -17.07 -12.90 -9.03
N ALA A 139 -16.92 -12.34 -10.24
CA ALA A 139 -16.07 -11.18 -10.45
C ALA A 139 -16.84 -9.91 -10.08
N LEU A 140 -16.38 -9.21 -9.05
CA LEU A 140 -16.97 -8.00 -8.51
C LEU A 140 -16.06 -6.79 -8.84
N PRO A 141 -16.37 -6.02 -9.89
CA PRO A 141 -15.70 -4.75 -10.13
C PRO A 141 -16.15 -3.70 -9.10
N ILE A 142 -15.18 -2.99 -8.52
CA ILE A 142 -15.38 -1.92 -7.54
C ILE A 142 -14.67 -0.67 -8.05
N PRO A 143 -15.40 0.42 -8.38
CA PRO A 143 -14.80 1.69 -8.73
C PRO A 143 -13.90 2.21 -7.60
N MET A 144 -12.76 2.79 -7.95
CA MET A 144 -11.78 3.25 -6.97
C MET A 144 -12.33 4.41 -6.12
N ASP A 145 -13.26 5.19 -6.67
CA ASP A 145 -13.93 6.26 -5.92
C ASP A 145 -14.83 5.69 -4.81
N GLU A 146 -15.32 4.46 -4.93
CA GLU A 146 -16.13 3.81 -3.90
C GLU A 146 -15.30 3.17 -2.80
N VAL A 147 -14.00 2.98 -3.01
CA VAL A 147 -13.09 2.39 -2.04
C VAL A 147 -12.74 3.41 -0.95
N LEU A 148 -13.06 3.10 0.30
CA LEU A 148 -12.59 3.86 1.47
C LEU A 148 -11.25 3.33 1.99
N GLN A 149 -11.08 2.01 1.98
CA GLN A 149 -9.88 1.36 2.50
C GLN A 149 -9.74 -0.02 1.88
N THR A 150 -8.53 -0.41 1.50
CA THR A 150 -8.19 -1.79 1.14
C THR A 150 -7.02 -2.25 1.99
N LYS A 151 -7.05 -3.47 2.51
CA LYS A 151 -5.95 -4.09 3.25
C LYS A 151 -5.79 -5.55 2.88
N ARG A 152 -4.58 -6.09 3.03
CA ARG A 152 -4.34 -7.53 2.89
C ARG A 152 -5.02 -8.30 4.01
N VAL A 153 -5.46 -9.51 3.69
CA VAL A 153 -5.94 -10.47 4.70
C VAL A 153 -4.85 -11.48 4.98
N LEU A 154 -4.38 -11.50 6.23
CA LEU A 154 -3.42 -12.50 6.69
C LEU A 154 -4.15 -13.82 6.98
N LYS A 155 -3.65 -14.92 6.41
CA LYS A 155 -4.07 -16.29 6.73
C LYS A 155 -2.93 -16.93 7.52
N PHE A 156 -3.25 -17.50 8.68
CA PHE A 156 -2.33 -18.23 9.55
C PHE A 156 -2.67 -19.72 9.53
#